data_AF-A0A1G4W2A2-F1
#
_entry.id   AF-A0A1G4W2A2-F1
#
_cell.length_a   1.000
_cell.length_b   1.000
_cell.length_c   1.000
_cell.angle_alpha   90.00
_cell.angle_beta   90.00
_cell.angle_gamma   90.00
#
_symmetry.space_group_name_H-M   'P 1'
#
loop_
_entity.id
_entity.type
_entity.pdbx_description
1 polymer ?
#
loop_
_entity_poly.entity_id
_entity_poly.type
_entity_poly.pdbx_seq_one_letter_code
_entity_poly.pdbx_strand_id
1 'polypeptide(L)'
;MRSQCSHCMRLSVGRELKIPGVELLVREHYQAPDNLAIRYGIKYEAQLEKELLLNLDGLVQAPNDNSMDSTIELMQQGVPVIYQGSLRGGSGEVVFSGRPDFLLRADYRFVFSQAGLTAIPFGNDSRGYSAWDAKLSSSAKPDYQNQVALYLDVLESIGLAAKTEHGLILGSREIIGFDPAVLLAQLAPKRAEFLGAVKKFVDSRPKLLADVGVLICDASSYCDICEYPSLCEETRHESNHLQLVAGITRVQIASLNRSGVQSVRQLADFSGETDKLSEQKVQQLSLQARLQQQTYDTGQHFVKVVNQDALDALPKPNNADMFFDLEGFTFFPEPGGLEYLFGWTSVDKGEEFHHNWADDRQGEKESFAIFVKELIHRQQRFPGSKVYHYANYEQSALRKLAIRHNIYQVEVQRFLERGVFVDLYKLVKSALVISQESYSIKKLENYYEFKRGSDVKEAMGSMDYYDQYLTALSEDKSQAEMLKRQVIAYNQDDCASTLALYKWLLTL
;
A
#
# COMPACT_ATOMS: atom_id res chain seq x y z
N MET A 1 9.90 -0.19 17.01
CA MET A 1 9.33 -1.36 16.34
C MET A 1 9.00 -0.99 14.89
N ARG A 2 9.96 -1.10 13.96
CA ARG A 2 9.66 -1.06 12.52
C ARG A 2 9.39 -2.47 11.96
N SER A 3 9.86 -3.50 12.66
CA SER A 3 9.64 -4.91 12.32
C SER A 3 8.23 -5.37 12.67
N GLN A 4 7.28 -5.17 11.76
CA GLN A 4 5.93 -5.75 11.86
C GLN A 4 5.90 -7.26 11.53
N CYS A 5 7.03 -7.79 11.10
CA CYS A 5 7.16 -9.13 10.55
C CYS A 5 8.09 -10.03 11.40
N SER A 6 7.78 -11.33 11.50
CA SER A 6 8.53 -12.28 12.33
C SER A 6 10.00 -12.43 11.92
N HIS A 7 10.30 -12.44 10.62
CA HIS A 7 11.70 -12.55 10.16
C HIS A 7 12.50 -11.26 10.39
N CYS A 8 11.90 -10.08 10.18
CA CYS A 8 12.48 -8.77 10.50
C CYS A 8 12.88 -8.70 11.99
N MET A 9 12.02 -9.22 12.87
CA MET A 9 12.28 -9.31 14.31
C MET A 9 13.47 -10.24 14.59
N ARG A 10 13.48 -11.46 14.03
CA ARG A 10 14.57 -12.43 14.23
C ARG A 10 15.91 -11.93 13.69
N LEU A 11 15.92 -11.23 12.55
CA LEU A 11 17.13 -10.58 12.02
C LEU A 11 17.62 -9.48 12.95
N SER A 12 16.70 -8.62 13.44
CA SER A 12 17.03 -7.54 14.37
C SER A 12 17.61 -8.10 15.67
N VAL A 13 16.95 -9.07 16.29
CA VAL A 13 17.44 -9.71 17.54
C VAL A 13 18.73 -10.49 17.28
N GLY A 14 18.83 -11.21 16.17
CA GLY A 14 20.04 -11.95 15.80
C GLY A 14 21.27 -11.07 15.61
N ARG A 15 21.06 -9.86 15.08
CA ARG A 15 22.10 -8.82 14.97
C ARG A 15 22.56 -8.36 16.36
N GLU A 16 21.63 -8.06 17.26
CA GLU A 16 21.97 -7.66 18.65
C GLU A 16 22.68 -8.78 19.42
N LEU A 17 22.30 -10.05 19.18
CA LEU A 17 22.97 -11.23 19.74
C LEU A 17 24.33 -11.53 19.07
N LYS A 18 24.72 -10.77 18.03
CA LYS A 18 25.95 -10.96 17.26
C LYS A 18 26.10 -12.37 16.69
N ILE A 19 25.00 -12.95 16.20
CA ILE A 19 25.05 -14.25 15.53
C ILE A 19 25.94 -14.14 14.29
N PRO A 20 26.96 -15.01 14.13
CA PRO A 20 27.84 -15.00 12.97
C PRO A 20 27.07 -15.02 11.64
N GLY A 21 27.43 -14.11 10.74
CA GLY A 21 26.84 -14.00 9.40
C GLY A 21 25.59 -13.11 9.30
N VAL A 22 24.88 -12.83 10.40
CA VAL A 22 23.66 -11.99 10.37
C VAL A 22 23.98 -10.56 9.93
N GLU A 23 25.04 -9.96 10.46
CA GLU A 23 25.44 -8.58 10.10
C GLU A 23 25.75 -8.44 8.60
N LEU A 24 26.48 -9.42 8.03
CA LEU A 24 26.79 -9.43 6.61
C LEU A 24 25.52 -9.58 5.78
N LEU A 25 24.66 -10.54 6.13
CA LEU A 25 23.41 -10.80 5.43
C LEU A 25 22.48 -9.58 5.42
N VAL A 26 22.31 -8.94 6.58
CA VAL A 26 21.51 -7.72 6.75
C VAL A 26 22.07 -6.60 5.89
N ARG A 27 23.40 -6.41 5.88
CA ARG A 27 24.05 -5.36 5.08
C ARG A 27 23.90 -5.58 3.57
N GLU A 28 24.02 -6.82 3.10
CA GLU A 28 23.93 -7.16 1.67
C GLU A 28 22.51 -6.99 1.11
N HIS A 29 21.49 -7.19 1.95
CA HIS A 29 20.08 -7.16 1.53
C HIS A 29 19.30 -5.96 2.06
N TYR A 30 19.96 -5.03 2.75
CA TYR A 30 19.31 -3.83 3.25
C TYR A 30 18.89 -2.94 2.08
N GLN A 31 17.59 -2.71 2.00
CA GLN A 31 16.99 -1.75 1.08
C GLN A 31 16.26 -0.71 1.92
N ALA A 32 16.72 0.54 1.86
CA ALA A 32 16.02 1.64 2.52
C ALA A 32 14.61 1.75 1.91
N PRO A 33 13.53 1.63 2.70
CA PRO A 33 12.19 1.77 2.17
C PRO A 33 12.00 3.19 1.62
N ASP A 34 11.76 3.30 0.32
CA ASP A 34 11.55 4.57 -0.37
C ASP A 34 10.40 4.43 -1.36
N ASN A 35 9.18 4.61 -0.85
CA ASN A 35 7.96 4.61 -1.64
C ASN A 35 7.25 5.97 -1.51
N LEU A 36 6.33 6.26 -2.43
CA LEU A 36 5.60 7.54 -2.44
C LEU A 36 4.86 7.82 -1.12
N ALA A 37 4.32 6.79 -0.45
CA ALA A 37 3.63 6.99 0.83
C ALA A 37 4.58 7.51 1.92
N ILE A 38 5.82 7.02 1.96
CA ILE A 38 6.87 7.52 2.86
C ILE A 38 7.26 8.95 2.47
N ARG A 39 7.58 9.21 1.20
CA ARG A 39 7.99 10.54 0.73
C ARG A 39 6.94 11.61 1.03
N TYR A 40 5.67 11.33 0.73
CA TYR A 40 4.57 12.27 1.00
C TYR A 40 4.20 12.36 2.48
N GLY A 41 4.39 11.30 3.27
CA GLY A 41 4.30 11.37 4.73
C GLY A 41 5.28 12.39 5.30
N ILE A 42 6.55 12.30 4.89
CA ILE A 42 7.60 13.25 5.29
C ILE A 42 7.28 14.67 4.82
N LYS A 43 6.80 14.84 3.57
CA LYS A 43 6.37 16.16 3.06
C LYS A 43 5.24 16.75 3.92
N TYR A 44 4.29 15.93 4.36
CA TYR A 44 3.17 16.34 5.19
C TYR A 44 3.62 16.74 6.61
N GLU A 45 4.47 15.92 7.24
CA GLU A 45 5.12 16.25 8.52
C GLU A 45 5.84 17.60 8.45
N ALA A 46 6.70 17.79 7.46
CA ALA A 46 7.44 19.04 7.24
C ALA A 46 6.51 20.24 6.96
N GLN A 47 5.38 20.02 6.29
CA GLN A 47 4.39 21.07 6.07
C GLN A 47 3.77 21.53 7.41
N LEU A 48 3.36 20.60 8.27
CA LEU A 48 2.79 20.92 9.57
C LEU A 48 3.82 21.62 10.48
N GLU A 49 5.07 21.18 10.47
CA GLU A 49 6.17 21.87 11.16
C GLU A 49 6.30 23.33 10.70
N LYS A 50 6.27 23.56 9.39
CA LYS A 50 6.33 24.92 8.81
C LYS A 50 5.12 25.77 9.21
N GLU A 51 3.91 25.20 9.17
CA GLU A 51 2.69 25.88 9.61
C GLU A 51 2.80 26.30 11.09
N LEU A 52 3.30 25.42 11.96
CA LEU A 52 3.53 25.73 13.38
C LEU A 52 4.59 26.81 13.59
N LEU A 53 5.75 26.72 12.91
CA LEU A 53 6.82 27.71 13.00
C LEU A 53 6.35 29.12 12.59
N LEU A 54 5.51 29.21 11.55
CA LEU A 54 4.94 30.48 11.10
C LEU A 54 3.87 31.03 12.05
N ASN A 55 3.14 30.16 12.75
CA ASN A 55 1.98 30.55 13.56
C ASN A 55 2.28 30.74 15.05
N LEU A 56 3.39 30.20 15.57
CA LEU A 56 3.68 30.12 17.01
C LEU A 56 4.98 30.81 17.43
N ASP A 57 5.81 31.29 16.49
CA ASP A 57 7.10 31.94 16.77
C ASP A 57 7.90 31.17 17.85
N GLY A 58 8.28 31.83 18.96
CA GLY A 58 9.06 31.24 20.05
C GLY A 58 8.32 30.21 20.93
N LEU A 59 7.03 29.97 20.68
CA LEU A 59 6.24 28.95 21.39
C LEU A 59 6.39 27.55 20.78
N VAL A 60 7.11 27.43 19.65
CA VAL A 60 7.49 26.15 19.04
C VAL A 60 9.01 26.06 18.90
N GLN A 61 9.62 24.96 19.36
CA GLN A 61 11.07 24.76 19.30
C GLN A 61 11.43 23.30 18.99
N ALA A 62 12.60 23.09 18.38
CA ALA A 62 13.21 21.78 18.24
C ALA A 62 14.40 21.66 19.20
N PRO A 63 14.69 20.45 19.71
CA PRO A 63 15.89 20.21 20.50
C PRO A 63 17.15 20.49 19.66
N ASN A 64 18.23 20.92 20.33
CA ASN A 64 19.49 21.27 19.67
C ASN A 64 20.20 20.06 19.02
N ASP A 65 19.88 18.86 19.48
CA ASP A 65 20.37 17.60 18.92
C ASP A 65 19.31 16.50 18.99
N ASN A 66 19.69 15.30 18.58
CA ASN A 66 18.79 14.15 18.53
C ASN A 66 18.68 13.39 19.87
N SER A 67 19.20 13.94 20.97
CA SER A 67 19.16 13.31 22.30
C SER A 67 17.83 13.49 23.01
N MET A 68 17.53 12.56 23.91
CA MET A 68 16.39 12.69 24.82
C MET A 68 16.60 13.81 25.82
N ASP A 69 17.85 14.08 26.25
CA ASP A 69 18.17 15.11 27.23
C ASP A 69 17.81 16.51 26.71
N SER A 70 18.19 16.84 25.46
CA SER A 70 17.77 18.10 24.83
C SER A 70 16.26 18.23 24.66
N THR A 71 15.54 17.11 24.50
CA THR A 71 14.07 17.12 24.46
C THR A 71 13.49 17.42 25.83
N ILE A 72 14.04 16.81 26.88
CA ILE A 72 13.64 17.05 28.28
C ILE A 72 13.94 18.48 28.71
N GLU A 73 15.06 19.08 28.29
CA GLU A 73 15.38 20.48 28.58
C GLU A 73 14.29 21.43 28.09
N LEU A 74 13.79 21.25 26.87
CA LEU A 74 12.68 22.05 26.34
C LEU A 74 11.37 21.81 27.10
N MET A 75 11.10 20.58 27.53
CA MET A 75 9.94 20.27 28.39
C MET A 75 10.03 20.97 29.74
N GLN A 76 11.22 21.01 30.35
CA GLN A 76 11.47 21.67 31.63
C GLN A 76 11.39 23.20 31.52
N GLN A 77 11.82 23.76 30.39
CA GLN A 77 11.61 25.18 30.06
C GLN A 77 10.14 25.52 29.79
N GLY A 78 9.29 24.50 29.63
CA GLY A 78 7.87 24.66 29.37
C GLY A 78 7.59 25.15 27.95
N VAL A 79 8.37 24.77 26.95
CA VAL A 79 8.06 25.13 25.55
C VAL A 79 6.69 24.54 25.18
N PRO A 80 5.71 25.33 24.70
CA PRO A 80 4.36 24.82 24.41
C PRO A 80 4.31 23.71 23.37
N VAL A 81 5.07 23.83 22.28
CA VAL A 81 5.16 22.83 21.22
C VAL A 81 6.61 22.46 20.96
N ILE A 82 6.95 21.18 21.09
CA ILE A 82 8.27 20.66 20.74
C ILE A 82 8.14 19.75 19.54
N TYR A 83 8.82 20.06 18.44
CA TYR A 83 8.90 19.20 17.26
C TYR A 83 10.27 18.51 17.19
N GLN A 84 10.38 17.40 16.45
CA GLN A 84 11.63 16.62 16.33
C GLN A 84 12.21 16.11 17.67
N GLY A 85 11.35 16.01 18.70
CA GLY A 85 11.72 15.48 20.01
C GLY A 85 12.13 14.00 19.93
N SER A 86 13.10 13.59 20.75
CA SER A 86 13.54 12.20 20.87
C SER A 86 13.11 11.63 22.22
N LEU A 87 12.46 10.46 22.20
CA LEU A 87 12.04 9.72 23.39
C LEU A 87 12.70 8.34 23.41
N ARG A 88 13.27 7.97 24.56
CA ARG A 88 13.88 6.66 24.79
C ARG A 88 13.51 6.13 26.18
N GLY A 89 13.08 4.88 26.27
CA GLY A 89 12.68 4.28 27.55
C GLY A 89 11.41 3.45 27.42
N GLY A 90 10.48 3.66 28.35
CA GLY A 90 9.22 2.92 28.45
C GLY A 90 9.27 1.80 29.48
N SER A 91 8.10 1.27 29.83
CA SER A 91 7.92 0.27 30.89
C SER A 91 8.23 -1.18 30.47
N GLY A 92 8.60 -1.41 29.20
CA GLY A 92 8.89 -2.73 28.66
C GLY A 92 10.30 -3.25 28.96
N GLU A 93 10.49 -4.57 28.84
CA GLU A 93 11.81 -5.22 28.98
C GLU A 93 12.80 -4.81 27.87
N VAL A 94 12.30 -4.32 26.74
CA VAL A 94 13.08 -3.79 25.62
C VAL A 94 12.91 -2.27 25.59
N VAL A 95 14.03 -1.56 25.59
CA VAL A 95 14.05 -0.09 25.53
C VAL A 95 13.50 0.37 24.18
N PHE A 96 12.40 1.12 24.20
CA PHE A 96 11.88 1.79 23.02
C PHE A 96 12.72 3.05 22.73
N SER A 97 12.87 3.38 21.46
CA SER A 97 13.42 4.65 20.99
C SER A 97 12.60 5.11 19.79
N GLY A 98 12.20 6.38 19.78
CA GLY A 98 11.44 6.96 18.68
C GLY A 98 11.29 8.46 18.82
N ARG A 99 10.63 9.06 17.84
CA ARG A 99 10.45 10.50 17.72
C ARG A 99 8.98 10.81 17.48
N PRO A 100 8.24 11.32 18.47
CA PRO A 100 6.94 11.90 18.18
C PRO A 100 7.12 13.08 17.23
N ASP A 101 6.20 13.26 16.30
CA ASP A 101 6.26 14.41 15.39
C ASP A 101 6.12 15.71 16.19
N PHE A 102 5.21 15.71 17.17
CA PHE A 102 5.02 16.83 18.09
C PHE A 102 4.77 16.37 19.54
N LEU A 103 5.31 17.14 20.48
CA LEU A 103 4.98 17.10 21.90
C LEU A 103 4.29 18.40 22.26
N LEU A 104 3.13 18.30 22.89
CA LEU A 104 2.27 19.43 23.22
C LEU A 104 2.07 19.53 24.73
N ARG A 105 2.39 20.69 25.30
CA ARG A 105 2.23 20.95 26.74
C ARG A 105 0.75 20.90 27.12
N ALA A 106 0.46 20.36 28.31
CA ALA A 106 -0.90 20.00 28.74
C ALA A 106 -1.94 21.15 28.77
N ASP A 107 -1.52 22.41 28.81
CA ASP A 107 -2.39 23.58 28.81
C ASP A 107 -2.70 24.10 27.39
N TYR A 108 -2.20 23.45 26.34
CA TYR A 108 -2.46 23.79 24.94
C TYR A 108 -3.26 22.70 24.22
N ARG A 109 -3.92 23.09 23.12
CA ARG A 109 -4.49 22.16 22.14
C ARG A 109 -4.12 22.57 20.72
N PHE A 110 -3.93 21.60 19.83
CA PHE A 110 -3.83 21.88 18.41
C PHE A 110 -5.17 22.29 17.82
N VAL A 111 -5.15 23.22 16.86
CA VAL A 111 -6.29 23.62 16.04
C VAL A 111 -5.82 23.96 14.62
N PHE A 112 -6.66 23.74 13.62
CA PHE A 112 -6.44 24.29 12.28
C PHE A 112 -7.14 25.64 12.15
N SER A 113 -6.37 26.68 11.84
CA SER A 113 -6.85 28.03 11.52
C SER A 113 -6.81 28.29 10.01
N GLN A 114 -7.21 29.48 9.57
CA GLN A 114 -7.03 29.89 8.17
C GLN A 114 -5.55 29.93 7.74
N ALA A 115 -4.63 30.09 8.70
CA ALA A 115 -3.18 30.09 8.48
C ALA A 115 -2.54 28.69 8.65
N GLY A 116 -3.34 27.63 8.77
CA GLY A 116 -2.87 26.26 8.98
C GLY A 116 -2.85 25.84 10.45
N LEU A 117 -2.09 24.79 10.75
CA LEU A 117 -1.94 24.22 12.08
C LEU A 117 -1.33 25.25 13.05
N THR A 118 -1.95 25.38 14.22
CA THR A 118 -1.46 26.18 15.35
C THR A 118 -1.83 25.52 16.66
N ALA A 119 -1.32 26.03 17.78
CA ALA A 119 -1.66 25.60 19.13
C ALA A 119 -2.16 26.78 19.96
N ILE A 120 -3.26 26.60 20.66
CA ILE A 120 -3.86 27.65 21.50
C ILE A 120 -3.99 27.18 22.95
N PRO A 121 -3.88 28.09 23.94
CA PRO A 121 -4.20 27.76 25.32
C PRO A 121 -5.63 27.23 25.46
N PHE A 122 -5.82 26.18 26.24
CA PHE A 122 -7.10 25.51 26.47
C PHE A 122 -7.35 25.10 27.92
N GLY A 123 -6.30 25.02 28.74
CA GLY A 123 -6.41 24.66 30.15
C GLY A 123 -5.49 25.50 31.03
N ASN A 124 -5.54 25.22 32.33
CA ASN A 124 -4.66 25.87 33.32
C ASN A 124 -3.60 24.90 33.88
N ASP A 125 -3.66 23.61 33.51
CA ASP A 125 -2.69 22.61 33.96
C ASP A 125 -1.58 22.48 32.94
N SER A 126 -0.44 23.10 33.20
CA SER A 126 0.74 23.05 32.31
C SER A 126 1.65 21.85 32.57
N ARG A 127 1.21 20.86 33.38
CA ARG A 127 2.05 19.72 33.77
C ARG A 127 2.05 18.63 32.72
N GLY A 128 3.24 18.33 32.23
CA GLY A 128 3.48 17.24 31.31
C GLY A 128 3.15 17.58 29.86
N TYR A 129 3.43 16.61 28.99
CA TYR A 129 3.31 16.69 27.56
C TYR A 129 2.47 15.53 27.02
N SER A 130 1.69 15.84 25.99
CA SER A 130 1.00 14.88 25.15
C SER A 130 1.78 14.65 23.86
N ALA A 131 1.74 13.42 23.34
CA ALA A 131 2.44 13.03 22.11
C ALA A 131 1.46 13.01 20.94
N TRP A 132 1.90 13.57 19.81
CA TRP A 132 1.10 13.70 18.60
C TRP A 132 1.92 13.32 17.38
N ASP A 133 1.36 12.46 16.54
CA ASP A 133 1.96 12.08 15.26
C ASP A 133 1.14 12.62 14.09
N ALA A 134 1.82 13.15 13.08
CA ALA A 134 1.24 13.45 11.78
C ALA A 134 1.14 12.17 10.95
N LYS A 135 -0.01 11.96 10.31
CA LYS A 135 -0.23 10.83 9.40
C LYS A 135 -0.99 11.31 8.19
N LEU A 136 -0.39 11.17 7.00
CA LEU A 136 -1.05 11.56 5.75
C LEU A 136 -2.35 10.80 5.47
N SER A 137 -2.54 9.63 6.08
CA SER A 137 -3.80 8.89 5.99
C SER A 137 -4.97 9.71 6.51
N SER A 138 -6.13 9.61 5.85
CA SER A 138 -7.40 10.17 6.33
C SER A 138 -8.07 9.36 7.45
N SER A 139 -7.39 8.36 8.01
CA SER A 139 -7.97 7.46 9.01
C SER A 139 -7.00 7.20 10.17
N ALA A 140 -7.51 7.20 11.40
CA ALA A 140 -6.77 6.86 12.61
C ALA A 140 -6.61 5.34 12.76
N LYS A 141 -5.72 4.74 11.97
CA LYS A 141 -5.46 3.29 12.03
C LYS A 141 -4.94 2.87 13.42
N PRO A 142 -5.30 1.66 13.90
CA PRO A 142 -4.82 1.16 15.18
C PRO A 142 -3.29 1.17 15.34
N ASP A 143 -2.55 0.93 14.26
CA ASP A 143 -1.07 0.91 14.31
C ASP A 143 -0.47 2.29 14.60
N TYR A 144 -1.10 3.38 14.12
CA TYR A 144 -0.70 4.75 14.47
C TYR A 144 -0.97 5.05 15.95
N GLN A 145 -2.09 4.58 16.48
CA GLN A 145 -2.41 4.70 17.90
C GLN A 145 -1.39 3.96 18.78
N ASN A 146 -0.93 2.77 18.36
CA ASN A 146 0.11 2.05 19.11
C ASN A 146 1.45 2.78 19.11
N GLN A 147 1.79 3.49 18.03
CA GLN A 147 2.99 4.34 17.99
C GLN A 147 2.88 5.49 19.01
N VAL A 148 1.75 6.19 19.05
CA VAL A 148 1.50 7.25 20.03
C VAL A 148 1.50 6.69 21.47
N ALA A 149 0.92 5.52 21.69
CA ALA A 149 0.93 4.83 22.98
C ALA A 149 2.35 4.49 23.46
N LEU A 150 3.28 4.15 22.55
CA LEU A 150 4.68 3.93 22.88
C LEU A 150 5.35 5.22 23.40
N TYR A 151 5.04 6.38 22.82
CA TYR A 151 5.53 7.66 23.32
C TYR A 151 4.93 8.01 24.68
N LEU A 152 3.62 7.82 24.84
CA LEU A 152 2.93 8.00 26.13
C LEU A 152 3.57 7.15 27.23
N ASP A 153 3.86 5.88 26.97
CA ASP A 153 4.52 4.99 27.94
C ASP A 153 5.92 5.49 28.35
N VAL A 154 6.71 6.04 27.40
CA VAL A 154 7.98 6.69 27.76
C VAL A 154 7.74 7.91 28.65
N LEU A 155 6.79 8.77 28.27
CA LEU A 155 6.45 9.97 29.04
C LEU A 155 5.97 9.64 30.46
N GLU A 156 5.18 8.58 30.63
CA GLU A 156 4.76 8.09 31.96
C GLU A 156 5.97 7.60 32.77
N SER A 157 6.87 6.84 32.14
CA SER A 157 8.04 6.28 32.81
C SER A 157 9.01 7.34 33.35
N ILE A 158 9.04 8.51 32.73
CA ILE A 158 9.86 9.66 33.16
C ILE A 158 9.06 10.72 33.94
N GLY A 159 7.76 10.49 34.20
CA GLY A 159 6.91 11.40 34.96
C GLY A 159 6.53 12.70 34.23
N LEU A 160 6.64 12.74 32.90
CA LEU A 160 6.34 13.91 32.06
C LEU A 160 5.10 13.74 31.18
N ALA A 161 4.29 12.69 31.38
CA ALA A 161 3.03 12.51 30.66
C ALA A 161 1.96 13.52 31.11
N ALA A 162 1.31 14.16 30.15
CA ALA A 162 0.10 14.93 30.38
C ALA A 162 -1.09 13.99 30.65
N LYS A 163 -2.13 14.50 31.33
CA LYS A 163 -3.42 13.81 31.49
C LYS A 163 -4.40 14.06 30.35
N THR A 164 -4.06 14.97 29.46
CA THR A 164 -4.85 15.31 28.28
C THR A 164 -4.76 14.19 27.24
N GLU A 165 -5.57 14.30 26.19
CA GLU A 165 -5.51 13.37 25.08
C GLU A 165 -4.14 13.41 24.38
N HIS A 166 -3.71 12.24 23.90
CA HIS A 166 -2.61 12.06 22.97
C HIS A 166 -3.21 11.68 21.62
N GLY A 167 -2.57 11.97 20.49
CA GLY A 167 -3.35 11.89 19.25
C GLY A 167 -2.59 11.87 17.95
N LEU A 168 -3.39 12.05 16.90
CA LEU A 168 -2.95 12.06 15.51
C LEU A 168 -3.44 13.34 14.82
N ILE A 169 -2.59 13.87 13.94
CA ILE A 169 -2.94 14.93 12.99
C ILE A 169 -3.02 14.28 11.61
N LEU A 170 -4.23 14.13 11.08
CA LEU A 170 -4.48 13.37 9.85
C LEU A 170 -4.35 14.24 8.60
N GLY A 171 -4.07 13.62 7.45
CA GLY A 171 -3.98 14.31 6.14
C GLY A 171 -5.27 15.02 5.72
N SER A 172 -6.43 14.67 6.31
CA SER A 172 -7.69 15.41 6.21
C SER A 172 -7.69 16.75 6.96
N ARG A 173 -6.60 17.07 7.68
CA ARG A 173 -6.50 18.12 8.70
C ARG A 173 -7.44 17.94 9.88
N GLU A 174 -7.84 16.70 10.14
CA GLU A 174 -8.54 16.34 11.37
C GLU A 174 -7.55 16.05 12.49
N ILE A 175 -7.85 16.53 13.70
CA ILE A 175 -7.08 16.28 14.91
C ILE A 175 -7.88 15.30 15.74
N ILE A 176 -7.32 14.11 15.97
CA ILE A 176 -7.99 13.03 16.70
C ILE A 176 -7.20 12.76 17.97
N GLY A 177 -7.81 13.06 19.12
CA GLY A 177 -7.31 12.71 20.43
C GLY A 177 -7.81 11.34 20.91
N PHE A 178 -7.01 10.70 21.75
CA PHE A 178 -7.31 9.45 22.41
C PHE A 178 -7.04 9.58 23.90
N ASP A 179 -7.91 8.96 24.69
CA ASP A 179 -7.71 8.84 26.13
C ASP A 179 -6.42 8.03 26.44
N PRO A 180 -5.55 8.53 27.34
CA PRO A 180 -4.29 7.86 27.68
C PRO A 180 -4.45 6.42 28.17
N ALA A 181 -5.47 6.14 29.00
CA ALA A 181 -5.68 4.81 29.55
C ALA A 181 -6.13 3.82 28.47
N VAL A 182 -6.92 4.29 27.50
CA VAL A 182 -7.33 3.48 26.33
C VAL A 182 -6.12 3.13 25.45
N LEU A 183 -5.24 4.10 25.17
CA LEU A 183 -4.03 3.87 24.39
C LEU A 183 -3.11 2.81 25.01
N LEU A 184 -2.85 2.94 26.32
CA LEU A 184 -1.99 2.00 27.04
C LEU A 184 -2.62 0.60 27.13
N ALA A 185 -3.92 0.53 27.38
CA ALA A 185 -4.67 -0.73 27.39
C ALA A 185 -4.62 -1.45 26.02
N GLN A 186 -4.68 -0.69 24.92
CA GLN A 186 -4.55 -1.25 23.57
C GLN A 186 -3.12 -1.74 23.28
N LEU A 187 -2.10 -1.01 23.74
CA LEU A 187 -0.70 -1.35 23.51
C LEU A 187 -0.27 -2.63 24.24
N ALA A 188 -0.77 -2.83 25.47
CA ALA A 188 -0.38 -3.92 26.36
C ALA A 188 -0.37 -5.32 25.70
N PRO A 189 -1.46 -5.81 25.07
CA PRO A 189 -1.46 -7.14 24.44
C PRO A 189 -0.47 -7.25 23.27
N LYS A 190 -0.36 -6.22 22.43
CA LYS A 190 0.58 -6.21 21.29
C LYS A 190 2.03 -6.25 21.75
N ARG A 191 2.35 -5.49 22.80
CA ARG A 191 3.67 -5.50 23.44
C ARG A 191 3.99 -6.88 24.01
N ALA A 192 3.04 -7.49 24.73
CA ALA A 192 3.21 -8.82 25.30
C ALA A 192 3.46 -9.89 24.23
N GLU A 193 2.72 -9.84 23.11
CA GLU A 193 2.93 -10.73 21.97
C GLU A 193 4.34 -10.58 21.38
N PHE A 194 4.77 -9.33 21.11
CA PHE A 194 6.09 -9.05 20.55
C PHE A 194 7.22 -9.50 21.49
N LEU A 195 7.16 -9.14 22.77
CA LEU A 195 8.15 -9.54 23.76
C LEU A 195 8.19 -11.05 23.96
N GLY A 196 7.02 -11.72 23.93
CA GLY A 196 6.95 -13.18 23.97
C GLY A 196 7.66 -13.82 22.78
N ALA A 197 7.52 -13.26 21.57
CA ALA A 197 8.21 -13.74 20.37
C ALA A 197 9.73 -13.50 20.44
N VAL A 198 10.16 -12.33 20.90
CA VAL A 198 11.59 -12.01 21.12
C VAL A 198 12.19 -12.96 22.16
N LYS A 199 11.54 -13.11 23.31
CA LYS A 199 11.99 -13.99 24.40
C LYS A 199 12.10 -15.44 23.92
N LYS A 200 11.11 -15.95 23.21
CA LYS A 200 11.15 -17.30 22.63
C LYS A 200 12.36 -17.51 21.72
N PHE A 201 12.72 -16.51 20.91
CA PHE A 201 13.88 -16.57 20.02
C PHE A 201 15.21 -16.45 20.78
N VAL A 202 15.29 -15.60 21.82
CA VAL A 202 16.47 -15.52 22.67
C VAL A 202 16.68 -16.82 23.46
N ASP A 203 15.61 -17.38 24.02
CA ASP A 203 15.62 -18.62 24.82
C ASP A 203 15.99 -19.85 23.98
N SER A 204 15.78 -19.83 22.65
CA SER A 204 16.27 -20.88 21.76
C SER A 204 17.79 -20.85 21.56
N ARG A 205 18.49 -19.82 22.07
CA ARG A 205 19.95 -19.66 22.04
C ARG A 205 20.56 -19.87 20.65
N PRO A 206 20.13 -19.10 19.64
CA PRO A 206 20.63 -19.24 18.28
C PRO A 206 22.13 -18.94 18.23
N LYS A 207 22.91 -19.79 17.57
CA LYS A 207 24.37 -19.68 17.44
C LYS A 207 24.84 -19.55 15.99
N LEU A 208 24.06 -20.07 15.06
CA LEU A 208 24.35 -20.10 13.63
C LEU A 208 23.31 -19.28 12.88
N LEU A 209 23.65 -18.83 11.67
CA LEU A 209 22.71 -18.13 10.80
C LEU A 209 21.45 -18.97 10.52
N ALA A 210 21.59 -20.29 10.38
CA ALA A 210 20.48 -21.21 10.22
C ALA A 210 19.50 -21.20 11.41
N ASP A 211 19.98 -20.89 12.63
CA ASP A 211 19.15 -20.83 13.83
C ASP A 211 18.25 -19.58 13.86
N VAL A 212 18.55 -18.57 13.03
CA VAL A 212 17.63 -17.44 12.78
C VAL A 212 16.33 -17.94 12.14
N GLY A 213 16.38 -19.07 11.45
CA GLY A 213 15.25 -19.72 10.80
C GLY A 213 14.87 -19.08 9.47
N VAL A 214 13.76 -19.55 8.90
CA VAL A 214 13.29 -19.14 7.56
C VAL A 214 12.99 -17.63 7.53
N LEU A 215 13.60 -16.90 6.59
CA LEU A 215 13.57 -15.45 6.50
C LEU A 215 12.45 -14.93 5.59
N ILE A 216 11.24 -15.45 5.79
CA ILE A 216 10.07 -15.13 4.99
C ILE A 216 9.02 -14.39 5.82
N CYS A 217 8.35 -13.42 5.20
CA CYS A 217 7.11 -12.86 5.70
C CYS A 217 5.91 -13.62 5.11
N ASP A 218 5.07 -14.20 5.97
CA ASP A 218 3.81 -14.85 5.58
C ASP A 218 2.70 -13.83 5.22
N ALA A 219 3.01 -12.53 5.27
CA ALA A 219 2.10 -11.45 4.91
C ALA A 219 2.84 -10.47 3.98
N SER A 220 2.63 -10.62 2.67
CA SER A 220 3.26 -9.78 1.65
C SER A 220 2.89 -8.30 1.76
N SER A 221 1.79 -7.95 2.43
CA SER A 221 1.35 -6.56 2.64
C SER A 221 2.34 -5.69 3.43
N TYR A 222 3.32 -6.30 4.12
CA TYR A 222 4.35 -5.58 4.86
C TYR A 222 5.65 -5.43 4.07
N CYS A 223 5.77 -6.05 2.89
CA CYS A 223 7.00 -6.01 2.10
C CYS A 223 7.31 -4.60 1.57
N ASP A 224 6.29 -3.78 1.28
CA ASP A 224 6.46 -2.42 0.74
C ASP A 224 7.17 -1.44 1.71
N ILE A 225 7.18 -1.77 3.00
CA ILE A 225 7.85 -1.00 4.07
C ILE A 225 8.95 -1.83 4.75
N CYS A 226 9.25 -3.02 4.23
CA CYS A 226 10.28 -3.89 4.76
C CYS A 226 11.67 -3.40 4.35
N GLU A 227 12.64 -3.54 5.23
CA GLU A 227 14.05 -3.23 4.96
C GLU A 227 14.78 -4.35 4.21
N TYR A 228 14.15 -5.53 4.08
CA TYR A 228 14.75 -6.74 3.47
C TYR A 228 13.79 -7.45 2.49
N PRO A 229 13.18 -6.75 1.52
CA PRO A 229 12.20 -7.35 0.62
C PRO A 229 12.83 -8.39 -0.31
N SER A 230 14.03 -8.14 -0.85
CA SER A 230 14.73 -9.08 -1.75
C SER A 230 15.15 -10.37 -1.03
N LEU A 231 15.71 -10.27 0.17
CA LEU A 231 16.05 -11.44 0.98
C LEU A 231 14.83 -12.33 1.21
N CYS A 232 13.68 -11.72 1.48
CA CYS A 232 12.44 -12.44 1.65
C CYS A 232 11.97 -13.11 0.35
N GLU A 233 12.13 -12.45 -0.79
CA GLU A 233 11.79 -12.98 -2.11
C GLU A 233 12.68 -14.15 -2.50
N GLU A 234 14.00 -13.99 -2.43
CA GLU A 234 14.98 -15.04 -2.69
C GLU A 234 14.72 -16.26 -1.82
N THR A 235 14.55 -16.06 -0.51
CA THR A 235 14.27 -17.17 0.43
C THR A 235 12.96 -17.90 0.06
N ARG A 236 11.92 -17.19 -0.42
CA ARG A 236 10.67 -17.84 -0.88
C ARG A 236 10.93 -18.76 -2.06
N HIS A 237 11.69 -18.31 -3.05
CA HIS A 237 12.00 -19.10 -4.24
C HIS A 237 12.90 -20.29 -3.91
N GLU A 238 13.97 -20.08 -3.16
CA GLU A 238 14.92 -21.13 -2.76
C GLU A 238 14.25 -22.25 -1.97
N SER A 239 13.40 -21.89 -1.00
CA SER A 239 12.68 -22.87 -0.17
C SER A 239 11.41 -23.41 -0.84
N ASN A 240 11.09 -22.96 -2.06
CA ASN A 240 9.85 -23.29 -2.76
C ASN A 240 8.63 -23.05 -1.85
N HIS A 241 8.61 -21.92 -1.14
CA HIS A 241 7.69 -21.66 -0.04
C HIS A 241 6.25 -21.51 -0.51
N LEU A 242 5.30 -21.93 0.33
CA LEU A 242 3.87 -21.85 0.05
C LEU A 242 3.37 -20.43 -0.28
N GLN A 243 4.02 -19.36 0.22
CA GLN A 243 3.67 -17.97 -0.09
C GLN A 243 3.72 -17.63 -1.60
N LEU A 244 4.43 -18.43 -2.40
CA LEU A 244 4.45 -18.28 -3.85
C LEU A 244 3.11 -18.68 -4.51
N VAL A 245 2.30 -19.51 -3.85
CA VAL A 245 1.03 -19.99 -4.41
C VAL A 245 0.05 -18.83 -4.56
N ALA A 246 -0.42 -18.58 -5.78
CA ALA A 246 -1.24 -17.42 -6.07
C ALA A 246 -2.51 -17.38 -5.21
N GLY A 247 -2.72 -16.26 -4.51
CA GLY A 247 -3.91 -16.03 -3.68
C GLY A 247 -3.97 -16.83 -2.38
N ILE A 248 -2.89 -17.52 -2.00
CA ILE A 248 -2.81 -18.18 -0.69
C ILE A 248 -2.76 -17.14 0.44
N THR A 249 -3.31 -17.51 1.60
CA THR A 249 -3.35 -16.66 2.79
C THR A 249 -2.46 -17.23 3.90
N ARG A 250 -2.00 -16.37 4.81
CA ARG A 250 -1.25 -16.77 6.03
C ARG A 250 -1.95 -17.88 6.82
N VAL A 251 -3.28 -17.83 6.92
CA VAL A 251 -4.07 -18.83 7.66
C VAL A 251 -4.04 -20.18 6.94
N GLN A 252 -4.11 -20.19 5.60
CA GLN A 252 -3.97 -21.40 4.79
C GLN A 252 -2.56 -22.00 4.91
N ILE A 253 -1.52 -21.17 4.80
CA ILE A 253 -0.12 -21.62 4.99
C ILE A 253 0.06 -22.29 6.35
N ALA A 254 -0.41 -21.66 7.43
CA ALA A 254 -0.30 -22.22 8.77
C ALA A 254 -1.04 -23.57 8.91
N SER A 255 -2.18 -23.73 8.24
CA SER A 255 -2.97 -24.97 8.24
C SER A 255 -2.31 -26.09 7.44
N LEU A 256 -1.76 -25.78 6.26
CA LEU A 256 -0.98 -26.70 5.44
C LEU A 256 0.29 -27.15 6.17
N ASN A 257 1.01 -26.23 6.81
CA ASN A 257 2.20 -26.55 7.61
C ASN A 257 1.89 -27.53 8.74
N ARG A 258 0.73 -27.39 9.43
CA ARG A 258 0.29 -28.35 10.46
C ARG A 258 -0.05 -29.72 9.89
N SER A 259 -0.37 -29.79 8.61
CA SER A 259 -0.65 -31.03 7.88
C SER A 259 0.59 -31.61 7.20
N GLY A 260 1.79 -31.06 7.48
CA GLY A 260 3.06 -31.54 6.93
C GLY A 260 3.39 -31.00 5.52
N VAL A 261 2.59 -30.08 4.98
CA VAL A 261 2.80 -29.46 3.66
C VAL A 261 3.48 -28.11 3.85
N GLN A 262 4.71 -27.97 3.37
CA GLN A 262 5.59 -26.83 3.61
C GLN A 262 6.09 -26.13 2.34
N SER A 263 5.90 -26.74 1.16
CA SER A 263 6.34 -26.19 -0.12
C SER A 263 5.28 -26.26 -1.22
N VAL A 264 5.45 -25.46 -2.28
CA VAL A 264 4.61 -25.48 -3.48
C VAL A 264 4.58 -26.89 -4.08
N ARG A 265 5.75 -27.54 -4.20
CA ARG A 265 5.85 -28.92 -4.70
C ARG A 265 5.08 -29.90 -3.84
N GLN A 266 5.19 -29.81 -2.51
CA GLN A 266 4.43 -30.70 -1.63
C GLN A 266 2.92 -30.47 -1.77
N LEU A 267 2.49 -29.21 -1.89
CA LEU A 267 1.08 -28.88 -2.09
C LEU A 267 0.54 -29.36 -3.45
N ALA A 268 1.36 -29.34 -4.51
CA ALA A 268 0.98 -29.80 -5.84
C ALA A 268 0.51 -31.26 -5.87
N ASP A 269 1.07 -32.08 -4.99
CA ASP A 269 0.78 -33.52 -4.84
C ASP A 269 -0.14 -33.83 -3.64
N PHE A 270 -0.47 -32.82 -2.83
CA PHE A 270 -1.30 -32.99 -1.64
C PHE A 270 -2.78 -33.15 -2.01
N SER A 271 -3.49 -33.96 -1.22
CA SER A 271 -4.94 -34.19 -1.33
C SER A 271 -5.55 -34.45 0.06
N GLY A 272 -6.86 -34.30 0.17
CA GLY A 272 -7.58 -34.38 1.44
C GLY A 272 -7.89 -33.02 2.06
N GLU A 273 -8.34 -33.03 3.30
CA GLU A 273 -8.65 -31.82 4.08
C GLU A 273 -7.55 -31.49 5.09
N THR A 274 -7.62 -30.29 5.66
CA THR A 274 -6.78 -29.88 6.79
C THR A 274 -7.66 -29.46 7.97
N ASP A 275 -7.04 -29.07 9.09
CA ASP A 275 -7.76 -28.55 10.25
C ASP A 275 -8.60 -27.28 9.98
N LYS A 276 -8.36 -26.56 8.87
CA LYS A 276 -9.07 -25.32 8.50
C LYS A 276 -9.56 -25.26 7.06
N LEU A 277 -9.19 -26.22 6.21
CA LEU A 277 -9.50 -26.20 4.78
C LEU A 277 -10.27 -27.45 4.40
N SER A 278 -11.40 -27.26 3.72
CA SER A 278 -12.13 -28.37 3.12
C SER A 278 -11.31 -29.00 1.99
N GLU A 279 -11.63 -30.25 1.68
CA GLU A 279 -11.01 -30.97 0.56
C GLU A 279 -11.11 -30.19 -0.76
N GLN A 280 -12.27 -29.60 -1.05
CA GLN A 280 -12.45 -28.75 -2.24
C GLN A 280 -11.47 -27.57 -2.26
N LYS A 281 -11.23 -26.93 -1.10
CA LYS A 281 -10.32 -25.79 -1.05
C LYS A 281 -8.86 -26.22 -1.22
N VAL A 282 -8.49 -27.36 -0.65
CA VAL A 282 -7.18 -27.97 -0.87
C VAL A 282 -6.99 -28.31 -2.35
N GLN A 283 -7.96 -28.98 -2.99
CA GLN A 283 -7.90 -29.31 -4.42
C GLN A 283 -7.65 -28.07 -5.30
N GLN A 284 -8.29 -26.94 -5.00
CA GLN A 284 -8.03 -25.67 -5.71
C GLN A 284 -6.59 -25.18 -5.52
N LEU A 285 -6.09 -25.17 -4.28
CA LEU A 285 -4.73 -24.74 -3.97
C LEU A 285 -3.67 -25.68 -4.55
N SER A 286 -3.91 -26.99 -4.51
CA SER A 286 -3.05 -28.01 -5.11
C SER A 286 -3.00 -27.89 -6.64
N LEU A 287 -4.13 -27.58 -7.29
CA LEU A 287 -4.14 -27.31 -8.73
C LEU A 287 -3.30 -26.07 -9.08
N GLN A 288 -3.47 -24.98 -8.34
CA GLN A 288 -2.67 -23.75 -8.49
C GLN A 288 -1.17 -24.03 -8.30
N ALA A 289 -0.81 -24.70 -7.21
CA ALA A 289 0.57 -25.07 -6.90
C ALA A 289 1.17 -25.99 -7.97
N ARG A 290 0.40 -26.94 -8.50
CA ARG A 290 0.85 -27.85 -9.56
C ARG A 290 1.20 -27.12 -10.84
N LEU A 291 0.36 -26.20 -11.31
CA LEU A 291 0.66 -25.42 -12.51
C LEU A 291 1.90 -24.54 -12.30
N GLN A 292 2.01 -23.86 -11.16
CA GLN A 292 3.19 -23.05 -10.83
C GLN A 292 4.46 -23.89 -10.76
N GLN A 293 4.41 -25.06 -10.11
CA GLN A 293 5.55 -25.96 -10.02
C GLN A 293 6.00 -26.45 -11.41
N GLN A 294 5.07 -26.72 -12.32
CA GLN A 294 5.41 -27.08 -13.70
C GLN A 294 6.18 -25.95 -14.42
N THR A 295 5.79 -24.70 -14.23
CA THR A 295 6.56 -23.56 -14.75
C THR A 295 7.94 -23.47 -14.12
N TYR A 296 8.08 -23.67 -12.81
CA TYR A 296 9.39 -23.69 -12.16
C TYR A 296 10.30 -24.82 -12.69
N ASP A 297 9.71 -25.98 -13.01
CA ASP A 297 10.46 -27.16 -13.47
C ASP A 297 10.83 -27.09 -14.96
N THR A 298 10.06 -26.38 -15.79
CA THR A 298 10.20 -26.41 -17.26
C THR A 298 10.53 -25.07 -17.89
N GLY A 299 10.31 -23.96 -17.18
CA GLY A 299 10.35 -22.60 -17.73
C GLY A 299 9.17 -22.26 -18.65
N GLN A 300 8.21 -23.17 -18.86
CA GLN A 300 7.05 -22.93 -19.73
C GLN A 300 5.84 -22.45 -18.94
N HIS A 301 5.00 -21.61 -19.54
CA HIS A 301 3.79 -21.10 -18.92
C HIS A 301 2.57 -21.97 -19.25
N PHE A 302 1.79 -22.32 -18.23
CA PHE A 302 0.60 -23.16 -18.34
C PHE A 302 -0.64 -22.44 -17.84
N VAL A 303 -1.75 -22.69 -18.52
CA VAL A 303 -3.09 -22.22 -18.14
C VAL A 303 -4.05 -23.40 -18.19
N LYS A 304 -5.00 -23.44 -17.26
CA LYS A 304 -6.09 -24.40 -17.26
C LYS A 304 -7.43 -23.68 -17.14
N VAL A 305 -8.34 -23.99 -18.06
CA VAL A 305 -9.76 -23.62 -17.93
C VAL A 305 -10.40 -24.53 -16.89
N VAL A 306 -10.92 -23.93 -15.82
CA VAL A 306 -11.61 -24.62 -14.71
C VAL A 306 -13.10 -24.34 -14.66
N ASN A 307 -13.57 -23.35 -15.42
CA ASN A 307 -14.99 -23.02 -15.55
C ASN A 307 -15.26 -22.46 -16.95
N GLN A 308 -15.74 -23.33 -17.84
CA GLN A 308 -16.07 -22.96 -19.23
C GLN A 308 -17.27 -22.01 -19.30
N ASP A 309 -18.30 -22.24 -18.47
CA ASP A 309 -19.51 -21.42 -18.46
C ASP A 309 -19.20 -19.94 -18.18
N ALA A 310 -18.17 -19.65 -17.38
CA ALA A 310 -17.71 -18.29 -17.15
C ALA A 310 -17.10 -17.66 -18.41
N LEU A 311 -16.28 -18.40 -19.17
CA LEU A 311 -15.73 -17.92 -20.45
C LEU A 311 -16.84 -17.72 -21.50
N ASP A 312 -17.79 -18.65 -21.57
CA ASP A 312 -18.91 -18.57 -22.51
C ASP A 312 -19.83 -17.38 -22.22
N ALA A 313 -19.81 -16.86 -20.99
CA ALA A 313 -20.51 -15.63 -20.59
C ALA A 313 -19.76 -14.34 -21.00
N LEU A 314 -18.53 -14.43 -21.51
CA LEU A 314 -17.82 -13.27 -22.06
C LEU A 314 -18.63 -12.70 -23.23
N PRO A 315 -18.91 -11.39 -23.26
CA PRO A 315 -19.69 -10.80 -24.34
C PRO A 315 -19.04 -11.04 -25.71
N LYS A 316 -19.87 -11.28 -26.72
CA LYS A 316 -19.39 -11.42 -28.11
C LYS A 316 -18.78 -10.10 -28.59
N PRO A 317 -17.76 -10.14 -29.47
CA PRO A 317 -17.16 -8.95 -30.05
C PRO A 317 -18.18 -7.99 -30.64
N ASN A 318 -18.07 -6.73 -30.26
CA ASN A 318 -18.77 -5.63 -30.90
C ASN A 318 -17.75 -4.68 -31.53
N ASN A 319 -18.00 -4.24 -32.75
CA ASN A 319 -17.12 -3.28 -33.43
C ASN A 319 -17.05 -1.94 -32.67
N ALA A 320 -17.96 -1.67 -31.76
CA ALA A 320 -17.93 -0.49 -30.91
C ALA A 320 -17.45 -0.77 -29.48
N ASP A 321 -16.73 -1.87 -29.23
CA ASP A 321 -16.13 -2.09 -27.91
C ASP A 321 -15.01 -1.07 -27.61
N MET A 322 -14.72 -0.90 -26.32
CA MET A 322 -13.64 -0.06 -25.79
C MET A 322 -12.86 -0.80 -24.71
N PHE A 323 -11.57 -0.50 -24.60
CA PHE A 323 -10.65 -1.06 -23.61
C PHE A 323 -10.07 0.10 -22.83
N PHE A 324 -10.36 0.17 -21.54
CA PHE A 324 -10.25 1.38 -20.74
C PHE A 324 -9.32 1.19 -19.54
N ASP A 325 -8.48 2.18 -19.30
CA ASP A 325 -7.58 2.25 -18.16
C ASP A 325 -7.50 3.67 -17.60
N LEU A 326 -7.35 3.79 -16.27
CA LEU A 326 -7.25 5.06 -15.56
C LEU A 326 -5.96 5.13 -14.77
N GLU A 327 -5.28 6.26 -14.86
CA GLU A 327 -4.19 6.58 -13.94
C GLU A 327 -4.62 7.64 -12.93
N GLY A 328 -4.37 7.33 -11.66
CA GLY A 328 -4.69 8.19 -10.53
C GLY A 328 -3.49 8.46 -9.65
N PHE A 329 -3.51 9.61 -8.97
CA PHE A 329 -2.50 10.02 -8.02
C PHE A 329 -3.13 10.29 -6.65
N THR A 330 -2.86 9.41 -5.69
CA THR A 330 -3.49 9.47 -4.37
C THR A 330 -2.99 10.66 -3.52
N PHE A 331 -1.76 11.10 -3.75
CA PHE A 331 -1.09 12.14 -2.95
C PHE A 331 -1.29 13.57 -3.49
N PHE A 332 -2.29 13.75 -4.34
CA PHE A 332 -2.63 15.09 -4.85
C PHE A 332 -3.02 16.02 -3.69
N PRO A 333 -2.65 17.33 -3.71
CA PRO A 333 -2.88 18.24 -2.58
C PRO A 333 -4.33 18.36 -2.13
N GLU A 334 -5.28 18.23 -3.06
CA GLU A 334 -6.70 18.24 -2.73
C GLU A 334 -7.18 16.85 -2.26
N PRO A 335 -8.07 16.78 -1.24
CA PRO A 335 -8.56 15.52 -0.70
C PRO A 335 -9.14 14.54 -1.74
N GLY A 336 -8.76 13.28 -1.59
CA GLY A 336 -9.26 12.17 -2.41
C GLY A 336 -8.48 11.92 -3.71
N GLY A 337 -7.31 12.53 -3.90
CA GLY A 337 -6.43 12.28 -5.05
C GLY A 337 -6.97 12.87 -6.36
N LEU A 338 -6.23 12.66 -7.45
CA LEU A 338 -6.56 13.14 -8.80
C LEU A 338 -6.49 11.97 -9.80
N GLU A 339 -7.55 11.73 -10.56
CA GLU A 339 -7.53 10.86 -11.74
C GLU A 339 -7.01 11.70 -12.93
N TYR A 340 -5.72 11.56 -13.26
CA TYR A 340 -5.02 12.50 -14.12
C TYR A 340 -4.93 12.04 -15.59
N LEU A 341 -5.18 10.76 -15.89
CA LEU A 341 -5.17 10.25 -17.26
C LEU A 341 -6.33 9.26 -17.48
N PHE A 342 -7.15 9.58 -18.47
CA PHE A 342 -8.20 8.70 -18.99
C PHE A 342 -7.73 8.18 -20.34
N GLY A 343 -7.40 6.89 -20.43
CA GLY A 343 -7.01 6.27 -21.70
C GLY A 343 -7.98 5.19 -22.12
N TRP A 344 -8.24 5.10 -23.42
CA TRP A 344 -8.98 3.97 -23.97
C TRP A 344 -8.60 3.66 -25.42
N THR A 345 -8.67 2.38 -25.76
CA THR A 345 -8.59 1.90 -27.14
C THR A 345 -9.98 1.61 -27.67
N SER A 346 -10.38 2.24 -28.77
CA SER A 346 -11.60 1.93 -29.53
C SER A 346 -11.27 1.03 -30.72
N VAL A 347 -12.23 0.20 -31.16
CA VAL A 347 -12.02 -0.77 -32.26
C VAL A 347 -12.90 -0.55 -33.50
N ASP A 348 -13.68 0.53 -33.57
CA ASP A 348 -14.68 0.76 -34.64
C ASP A 348 -14.09 1.15 -36.00
N LYS A 349 -12.87 1.68 -36.00
CA LYS A 349 -12.13 2.07 -37.22
C LYS A 349 -10.74 1.43 -37.25
N GLY A 350 -10.62 0.24 -36.67
CA GLY A 350 -9.33 -0.30 -36.23
C GLY A 350 -9.00 0.14 -34.81
N GLU A 351 -7.87 -0.34 -34.31
CA GLU A 351 -7.39 -0.06 -32.95
C GLU A 351 -6.84 1.36 -32.87
N GLU A 352 -7.58 2.25 -32.21
CA GLU A 352 -7.21 3.65 -32.03
C GLU A 352 -7.18 3.97 -30.54
N PHE A 353 -6.02 4.44 -30.06
CA PHE A 353 -5.85 4.88 -28.68
C PHE A 353 -6.20 6.35 -28.54
N HIS A 354 -7.04 6.64 -27.55
CA HIS A 354 -7.48 7.98 -27.18
C HIS A 354 -7.08 8.25 -25.73
N HIS A 355 -6.79 9.50 -25.42
CA HIS A 355 -6.52 9.88 -24.04
C HIS A 355 -6.91 11.31 -23.73
N ASN A 356 -7.17 11.59 -22.45
CA ASN A 356 -7.27 12.94 -21.91
C ASN A 356 -6.43 13.06 -20.63
N TRP A 357 -5.72 14.17 -20.49
CA TRP A 357 -4.84 14.44 -19.36
C TRP A 357 -5.37 15.60 -18.52
N ALA A 358 -5.25 15.48 -17.20
CA ALA A 358 -5.62 16.50 -16.23
C ALA A 358 -4.45 16.84 -15.30
N ASP A 359 -4.13 18.14 -15.23
CA ASP A 359 -3.12 18.67 -14.30
C ASP A 359 -3.74 19.12 -12.97
N ASP A 360 -5.06 19.31 -12.94
CA ASP A 360 -5.79 19.79 -11.78
C ASP A 360 -7.23 19.22 -11.73
N ARG A 361 -7.94 19.56 -10.66
CA ARG A 361 -9.32 19.11 -10.41
C ARG A 361 -10.31 19.50 -11.52
N GLN A 362 -10.10 20.64 -12.17
CA GLN A 362 -10.96 21.11 -13.24
C GLN A 362 -10.70 20.31 -14.53
N GLY A 363 -9.43 20.05 -14.84
CA GLY A 363 -9.04 19.13 -15.91
C GLY A 363 -9.56 17.70 -15.70
N GLU A 364 -9.57 17.21 -14.44
CA GLU A 364 -10.13 15.89 -14.10
C GLU A 364 -11.64 15.86 -14.43
N LYS A 365 -12.37 16.91 -14.05
CA LYS A 365 -13.80 17.06 -14.36
C LYS A 365 -14.06 17.05 -15.85
N GLU A 366 -13.25 17.78 -16.62
CA GLU A 366 -13.37 17.87 -18.08
C GLU A 366 -13.05 16.54 -18.76
N SER A 367 -11.96 15.89 -18.36
CA SER A 367 -11.56 14.57 -18.88
C SER A 367 -12.62 13.51 -18.59
N PHE A 368 -13.15 13.49 -17.36
CA PHE A 368 -14.28 12.63 -16.99
C PHE A 368 -15.52 12.90 -17.85
N ALA A 369 -15.87 14.17 -18.05
CA ALA A 369 -17.01 14.55 -18.87
C ALA A 369 -16.83 14.14 -20.35
N ILE A 370 -15.62 14.26 -20.91
CA ILE A 370 -15.31 13.84 -22.27
C ILE A 370 -15.50 12.33 -22.41
N PHE A 371 -14.91 11.54 -21.51
CA PHE A 371 -15.02 10.09 -21.54
C PHE A 371 -16.49 9.62 -21.43
N VAL A 372 -17.25 10.18 -20.48
CA VAL A 372 -18.67 9.79 -20.31
C VAL A 372 -19.52 10.20 -21.51
N LYS A 373 -19.28 11.36 -22.12
CA LYS A 373 -19.97 11.75 -23.36
C LYS A 373 -19.69 10.78 -24.50
N GLU A 374 -18.44 10.35 -24.64
CA GLU A 374 -18.06 9.34 -25.63
C GLU A 374 -18.82 8.04 -25.39
N LEU A 375 -18.88 7.55 -24.14
CA LEU A 375 -19.67 6.37 -23.78
C LEU A 375 -21.16 6.52 -24.09
N ILE A 376 -21.75 7.69 -23.81
CA ILE A 376 -23.16 7.97 -24.13
C ILE A 376 -23.40 7.87 -25.63
N HIS A 377 -22.59 8.57 -26.44
CA HIS A 377 -22.73 8.56 -27.90
C HIS A 377 -22.54 7.15 -28.47
N ARG A 378 -21.56 6.42 -27.96
CA ARG A 378 -21.25 5.06 -28.41
C ARG A 378 -22.36 4.09 -28.05
N GLN A 379 -22.90 4.15 -26.83
CA GLN A 379 -24.04 3.31 -26.43
C GLN A 379 -25.35 3.65 -27.15
N GLN A 380 -25.55 4.90 -27.55
CA GLN A 380 -26.71 5.28 -28.36
C GLN A 380 -26.62 4.68 -29.77
N ARG A 381 -25.42 4.70 -30.36
CA ARG A 381 -25.19 4.18 -31.72
C ARG A 381 -25.06 2.66 -31.76
N PHE A 382 -24.51 2.07 -30.70
CA PHE A 382 -24.20 0.64 -30.59
C PHE A 382 -24.61 0.11 -29.21
N PRO A 383 -25.91 -0.14 -28.94
CA PRO A 383 -26.41 -0.51 -27.61
C PRO A 383 -25.82 -1.80 -27.00
N GLY A 384 -25.16 -2.61 -27.83
CA GLY A 384 -24.50 -3.84 -27.41
C GLY A 384 -23.02 -3.67 -27.06
N SER A 385 -22.44 -2.48 -27.21
CA SER A 385 -21.02 -2.28 -26.94
C SER A 385 -20.68 -2.38 -25.46
N LYS A 386 -19.45 -2.82 -25.19
CA LYS A 386 -18.90 -2.99 -23.85
C LYS A 386 -17.63 -2.17 -23.67
N VAL A 387 -17.34 -1.90 -22.41
CA VAL A 387 -16.09 -1.29 -21.95
C VAL A 387 -15.37 -2.33 -21.10
N TYR A 388 -14.27 -2.86 -21.61
CA TYR A 388 -13.45 -3.82 -20.89
C TYR A 388 -12.37 -3.09 -20.09
N HIS A 389 -12.14 -3.55 -18.88
CA HIS A 389 -11.11 -3.03 -17.97
C HIS A 389 -10.61 -4.18 -17.08
N TYR A 390 -9.51 -3.96 -16.39
CA TYR A 390 -8.84 -4.99 -15.60
C TYR A 390 -8.81 -4.64 -14.11
N ALA A 391 -9.68 -5.28 -13.34
CA ALA A 391 -9.94 -5.10 -11.90
C ALA A 391 -11.04 -4.07 -11.60
N ASN A 392 -11.18 -3.66 -10.34
CA ASN A 392 -12.36 -2.91 -9.85
C ASN A 392 -12.10 -1.40 -9.72
N TYR A 393 -10.88 -0.95 -10.00
CA TYR A 393 -10.46 0.42 -9.75
C TYR A 393 -11.28 1.41 -10.59
N GLU A 394 -11.44 1.12 -11.88
CA GLU A 394 -12.02 2.02 -12.88
C GLU A 394 -13.49 2.31 -12.57
N GLN A 395 -14.27 1.27 -12.30
CA GLN A 395 -15.68 1.43 -11.92
C GLN A 395 -15.84 2.22 -10.62
N SER A 396 -14.93 2.02 -9.67
CA SER A 396 -14.96 2.73 -8.38
C SER A 396 -14.59 4.21 -8.56
N ALA A 397 -13.58 4.49 -9.38
CA ALA A 397 -13.15 5.83 -9.75
C ALA A 397 -14.27 6.58 -10.49
N LEU A 398 -14.92 5.98 -11.49
CA LEU A 398 -16.03 6.61 -12.22
C LEU A 398 -17.21 6.99 -11.31
N ARG A 399 -17.61 6.11 -10.37
CA ARG A 399 -18.64 6.44 -9.38
C ARG A 399 -18.22 7.62 -8.50
N LYS A 400 -17.00 7.58 -8.00
CA LYS A 400 -16.42 8.63 -7.14
C LYS A 400 -16.34 9.97 -7.87
N LEU A 401 -15.92 9.98 -9.13
CA LEU A 401 -15.84 11.17 -9.97
C LEU A 401 -17.23 11.76 -10.25
N ALA A 402 -18.22 10.93 -10.56
CA ALA A 402 -19.58 11.39 -10.80
C ALA A 402 -20.18 12.12 -9.59
N ILE A 403 -19.96 11.56 -8.38
CA ILE A 403 -20.39 12.16 -7.12
C ILE A 403 -19.59 13.45 -6.84
N ARG A 404 -18.25 13.36 -6.89
CA ARG A 404 -17.33 14.48 -6.60
C ARG A 404 -17.65 15.70 -7.45
N HIS A 405 -17.81 15.52 -8.76
CA HIS A 405 -18.02 16.61 -9.72
C HIS A 405 -19.48 16.98 -9.91
N ASN A 406 -20.39 16.23 -9.29
CA ASN A 406 -21.84 16.36 -9.40
C ASN A 406 -22.33 16.39 -10.86
N ILE A 407 -21.78 15.50 -11.71
CA ILE A 407 -22.16 15.35 -13.12
C ILE A 407 -22.23 13.87 -13.49
N TYR A 408 -23.12 13.55 -14.43
CA TYR A 408 -23.31 12.21 -14.99
C TYR A 408 -23.58 11.05 -14.00
N GLN A 409 -24.07 11.35 -12.79
CA GLN A 409 -24.33 10.32 -11.77
C GLN A 409 -25.30 9.23 -12.28
N VAL A 410 -26.38 9.64 -12.95
CA VAL A 410 -27.41 8.74 -13.48
C VAL A 410 -26.86 7.89 -14.62
N GLU A 411 -26.08 8.48 -15.52
CA GLU A 411 -25.50 7.81 -16.67
C GLU A 411 -24.46 6.77 -16.24
N VAL A 412 -23.54 7.14 -15.35
CA VAL A 412 -22.54 6.21 -14.81
C VAL A 412 -23.24 5.07 -14.07
N GLN A 413 -24.19 5.37 -13.19
CA GLN A 413 -24.95 4.33 -12.50
C GLN A 413 -25.63 3.37 -13.49
N ARG A 414 -26.30 3.91 -14.52
CA ARG A 414 -26.98 3.12 -15.55
C ARG A 414 -26.01 2.23 -16.34
N PHE A 415 -24.82 2.71 -16.70
CA PHE A 415 -23.83 1.91 -17.41
C PHE A 415 -23.35 0.72 -16.56
N LEU A 416 -23.12 0.96 -15.27
CA LEU A 416 -22.67 -0.08 -14.34
C LEU A 416 -23.77 -1.11 -14.09
N GLU A 417 -25.01 -0.68 -13.86
CA GLU A 417 -26.16 -1.58 -13.66
C GLU A 417 -26.49 -2.42 -14.89
N ARG A 418 -26.31 -1.87 -16.10
CA ARG A 418 -26.54 -2.60 -17.37
C ARG A 418 -25.39 -3.51 -17.77
N GLY A 419 -24.33 -3.62 -16.97
CA GLY A 419 -23.15 -4.41 -17.29
C GLY A 419 -22.48 -3.94 -18.58
N VAL A 420 -22.41 -2.61 -18.80
CA VAL A 420 -21.62 -2.03 -19.90
C VAL A 420 -20.13 -2.23 -19.63
N PHE A 421 -19.72 -2.11 -18.37
CA PHE A 421 -18.35 -2.36 -17.93
C PHE A 421 -18.14 -3.84 -17.61
N VAL A 422 -17.16 -4.46 -18.27
CA VAL A 422 -16.81 -5.87 -18.11
C VAL A 422 -15.44 -5.97 -17.44
N ASP A 423 -15.45 -6.53 -16.23
CA ASP A 423 -14.24 -6.73 -15.40
C ASP A 423 -13.55 -8.04 -15.80
N LEU A 424 -12.49 -7.94 -16.61
CA LEU A 424 -11.76 -9.11 -17.10
C LEU A 424 -10.97 -9.81 -15.98
N TYR A 425 -10.59 -9.11 -14.91
CA TYR A 425 -9.90 -9.72 -13.77
C TYR A 425 -10.81 -10.73 -13.05
N LYS A 426 -12.07 -10.35 -12.79
CA LYS A 426 -13.06 -11.26 -12.19
C LYS A 426 -13.31 -12.48 -13.07
N LEU A 427 -13.45 -12.25 -14.38
CA LEU A 427 -13.63 -13.33 -15.34
C LEU A 427 -12.45 -14.32 -15.29
N VAL A 428 -11.22 -13.82 -15.47
CA VAL A 428 -10.01 -14.64 -15.45
C VAL A 428 -9.91 -15.44 -14.16
N LYS A 429 -10.10 -14.82 -12.98
CA LYS A 429 -10.03 -15.52 -11.69
C LYS A 429 -11.10 -16.61 -11.51
N SER A 430 -12.26 -16.43 -12.14
CA SER A 430 -13.36 -17.39 -12.05
C SER A 430 -13.23 -18.54 -13.05
N ALA A 431 -12.60 -18.29 -14.19
CA ALA A 431 -12.51 -19.20 -15.33
C ALA A 431 -11.19 -19.99 -15.38
N LEU A 432 -10.09 -19.38 -14.94
CA LEU A 432 -8.74 -19.84 -15.23
C LEU A 432 -7.89 -20.06 -13.98
N VAL A 433 -7.04 -21.07 -14.04
CA VAL A 433 -5.88 -21.23 -13.18
C VAL A 433 -4.64 -21.05 -14.04
N ILE A 434 -3.80 -20.08 -13.70
CA ILE A 434 -2.55 -19.77 -14.42
C ILE A 434 -1.36 -20.20 -13.58
N SER A 435 -0.26 -20.57 -14.22
CA SER A 435 0.99 -20.99 -13.57
C SER A 435 1.85 -19.82 -13.05
N GLN A 436 1.26 -18.66 -12.79
CA GLN A 436 1.92 -17.48 -12.25
C GLN A 436 1.58 -17.28 -10.77
N GLU A 437 2.40 -16.50 -10.07
CA GLU A 437 2.26 -16.20 -8.63
C GLU A 437 1.20 -15.14 -8.33
N SER A 438 0.73 -14.42 -9.35
CA SER A 438 -0.37 -13.48 -9.23
C SER A 438 -1.13 -13.34 -10.55
N TYR A 439 -2.32 -12.76 -10.45
CA TYR A 439 -3.21 -12.46 -11.57
C TYR A 439 -3.10 -10.98 -11.97
N SER A 440 -1.92 -10.36 -11.92
CA SER A 440 -1.75 -9.04 -12.55
C SER A 440 -1.77 -9.21 -14.08
N ILE A 441 -2.17 -8.17 -14.81
CA ILE A 441 -2.19 -8.23 -16.29
C ILE A 441 -0.80 -8.53 -16.86
N LYS A 442 0.26 -7.94 -16.27
CA LYS A 442 1.66 -8.23 -16.61
C LYS A 442 2.03 -9.70 -16.50
N LYS A 443 1.50 -10.42 -15.51
CA LYS A 443 1.74 -11.87 -15.39
C LYS A 443 0.94 -12.66 -16.43
N LEU A 444 -0.23 -12.16 -16.85
CA LEU A 444 -1.04 -12.76 -17.91
C LEU A 444 -0.47 -12.55 -19.32
N GLU A 445 0.32 -11.49 -19.55
CA GLU A 445 0.99 -11.21 -20.84
C GLU A 445 1.87 -12.37 -21.33
N ASN A 446 2.26 -13.28 -20.43
CA ASN A 446 2.97 -14.51 -20.77
C ASN A 446 2.13 -15.55 -21.54
N TYR A 447 0.81 -15.37 -21.66
CA TYR A 447 -0.11 -16.34 -22.28
C TYR A 447 -0.70 -15.88 -23.61
N TYR A 448 -0.51 -14.62 -24.00
CA TYR A 448 -1.02 -14.06 -25.24
C TYR A 448 0.03 -13.24 -25.97
N GLU A 449 -0.09 -13.16 -27.29
CA GLU A 449 0.86 -12.41 -28.12
C GLU A 449 0.70 -10.91 -27.91
N PHE A 450 1.49 -10.36 -27.00
CA PHE A 450 1.58 -8.93 -26.74
C PHE A 450 3.02 -8.57 -26.41
N LYS A 451 3.49 -7.44 -26.95
CA LYS A 451 4.78 -6.84 -26.62
C LYS A 451 4.53 -5.39 -26.30
N ARG A 452 4.93 -4.96 -25.10
CA ARG A 452 4.83 -3.56 -24.72
C ARG A 452 5.74 -2.73 -25.60
N GLY A 453 5.27 -1.58 -26.06
CA GLY A 453 6.12 -0.62 -26.77
C GLY A 453 7.16 0.03 -25.84
N SER A 454 6.95 -0.07 -24.52
CA SER A 454 7.65 0.71 -23.50
C SER A 454 8.60 -0.07 -22.58
N ASP A 455 9.06 -1.28 -22.95
CA ASP A 455 9.94 -2.20 -22.18
C ASP A 455 11.20 -1.56 -21.52
N VAL A 456 11.53 -0.30 -21.81
CA VAL A 456 12.67 0.45 -21.23
C VAL A 456 12.34 1.07 -19.85
N LYS A 457 11.13 0.91 -19.29
CA LYS A 457 10.67 1.67 -18.10
C LYS A 457 10.15 0.81 -16.95
N GLU A 458 10.72 -0.38 -16.78
CA GLU A 458 10.25 -1.38 -15.82
C GLU A 458 10.55 -1.06 -14.34
N ALA A 459 11.42 -0.08 -14.06
CA ALA A 459 11.90 0.17 -12.70
C ALA A 459 10.94 0.99 -11.82
N MET A 460 9.95 1.70 -12.38
CA MET A 460 9.11 2.66 -11.63
C MET A 460 7.63 2.55 -12.03
N GLY A 461 6.72 2.68 -11.06
CA GLY A 461 5.28 2.67 -11.32
C GLY A 461 4.80 3.96 -11.99
N SER A 462 3.61 3.94 -12.62
CA SER A 462 3.01 5.12 -13.25
C SER A 462 2.88 6.31 -12.28
N MET A 463 2.53 6.05 -11.01
CA MET A 463 2.49 7.07 -9.95
C MET A 463 3.85 7.71 -9.66
N ASP A 464 4.95 6.96 -9.73
CA ASP A 464 6.29 7.53 -9.51
C ASP A 464 6.70 8.43 -10.68
N TYR A 465 6.38 8.03 -11.92
CA TYR A 465 6.57 8.89 -13.09
C TYR A 465 5.73 10.17 -12.99
N TYR A 466 4.52 10.08 -12.45
CA TYR A 466 3.68 11.26 -12.20
C TYR A 466 4.24 12.17 -11.08
N ASP A 467 4.80 11.61 -10.00
CA ASP A 467 5.48 12.41 -8.97
C ASP A 467 6.70 13.17 -9.53
N GLN A 468 7.49 12.52 -10.38
CA GLN A 468 8.57 13.18 -11.12
C GLN A 468 8.03 14.25 -12.07
N TYR A 469 6.91 13.97 -12.74
CA TYR A 469 6.24 14.94 -13.62
C TYR A 469 5.87 16.20 -12.85
N LEU A 470 5.24 16.07 -11.68
CA LEU A 470 4.86 17.20 -10.83
C LEU A 470 6.08 18.02 -10.39
N THR A 471 7.18 17.36 -10.05
CA THR A 471 8.44 18.02 -9.68
C THR A 471 8.99 18.81 -10.87
N ALA A 472 9.13 18.15 -12.02
CA ALA A 472 9.64 18.73 -13.26
C ALA A 472 8.75 19.86 -13.80
N LEU A 473 7.43 19.82 -13.57
CA LEU A 473 6.50 20.86 -14.01
C LEU A 473 6.90 22.26 -13.49
N SER A 474 7.51 22.30 -12.30
CA SER A 474 7.98 23.54 -11.67
C SER A 474 9.42 23.94 -12.03
N GLU A 475 10.23 23.03 -12.56
CA GLU A 475 11.68 23.19 -12.72
C GLU A 475 12.13 23.09 -14.20
N ASP A 476 11.64 22.10 -14.94
CA ASP A 476 11.99 21.80 -16.33
C ASP A 476 10.76 21.31 -17.12
N LYS A 477 10.17 22.23 -17.91
CA LYS A 477 9.00 21.94 -18.76
C LYS A 477 9.26 20.87 -19.83
N SER A 478 10.50 20.77 -20.33
CA SER A 478 10.85 19.78 -21.35
C SER A 478 10.88 18.38 -20.74
N GLN A 479 11.47 18.27 -19.54
CA GLN A 479 11.45 17.02 -18.78
C GLN A 479 10.04 16.62 -18.37
N ALA A 480 9.21 17.58 -17.93
CA ALA A 480 7.81 17.33 -17.60
C ALA A 480 7.03 16.77 -18.81
N GLU A 481 7.14 17.41 -19.98
CA GLU A 481 6.48 16.94 -21.19
C GLU A 481 6.98 15.56 -21.63
N MET A 482 8.28 15.28 -21.48
CA MET A 482 8.83 13.95 -21.72
C MET A 482 8.16 12.93 -20.79
N LEU A 483 8.16 13.16 -19.47
CA LEU A 483 7.56 12.27 -18.45
C LEU A 483 6.08 12.02 -18.71
N LYS A 484 5.31 13.06 -19.04
CA LYS A 484 3.90 12.96 -19.43
C LYS A 484 3.69 12.00 -20.60
N ARG A 485 4.51 12.10 -21.67
CA ARG A 485 4.46 11.16 -22.79
C ARG A 485 4.80 9.73 -22.38
N GLN A 486 5.69 9.56 -21.40
CA GLN A 486 6.04 8.22 -20.89
C GLN A 486 4.83 7.58 -20.19
N VAL A 487 4.11 8.34 -19.38
CA VAL A 487 2.91 7.86 -18.69
C VAL A 487 1.78 7.56 -19.68
N ILE A 488 1.57 8.42 -20.68
CA ILE A 488 0.58 8.18 -21.74
C ILE A 488 0.90 6.91 -22.52
N ALA A 489 2.17 6.67 -22.87
CA ALA A 489 2.58 5.45 -23.56
C ALA A 489 2.39 4.18 -22.71
N TYR A 490 2.62 4.27 -21.39
CA TYR A 490 2.40 3.16 -20.47
C TYR A 490 0.91 2.78 -20.39
N ASN A 491 0.04 3.78 -20.22
CA ASN A 491 -1.41 3.59 -20.19
C ASN A 491 -1.97 3.11 -21.55
N GLN A 492 -1.36 3.53 -22.67
CA GLN A 492 -1.65 2.96 -24.00
C GLN A 492 -1.31 1.47 -24.06
N ASP A 493 -0.16 1.06 -23.55
CA ASP A 493 0.22 -0.36 -23.48
C ASP A 493 -0.77 -1.15 -22.60
N ASP A 494 -1.27 -0.58 -21.50
CA ASP A 494 -2.26 -1.25 -20.63
C ASP A 494 -3.64 -1.42 -21.31
N CYS A 495 -4.09 -0.41 -22.06
CA CYS A 495 -5.30 -0.53 -22.90
C CYS A 495 -5.14 -1.60 -23.99
N ALA A 496 -3.98 -1.62 -24.66
CA ALA A 496 -3.66 -2.61 -25.68
C ALA A 496 -3.53 -4.04 -25.12
N SER A 497 -2.91 -4.19 -23.94
CA SER A 497 -2.80 -5.47 -23.22
C SER A 497 -4.19 -5.98 -22.82
N THR A 498 -5.08 -5.09 -22.37
CA THR A 498 -6.48 -5.45 -22.03
C THR A 498 -7.24 -5.94 -23.27
N LEU A 499 -7.04 -5.32 -24.43
CA LEU A 499 -7.58 -5.79 -25.72
C LEU A 499 -7.01 -7.16 -26.12
N ALA A 500 -5.69 -7.34 -26.01
CA ALA A 500 -5.03 -8.61 -26.32
C ALA A 500 -5.51 -9.74 -25.41
N LEU A 501 -5.66 -9.47 -24.10
CA LEU A 501 -6.24 -10.38 -23.13
C LEU A 501 -7.65 -10.79 -23.53
N TYR A 502 -8.52 -9.83 -23.87
CA TYR A 502 -9.88 -10.12 -24.32
C TYR A 502 -9.90 -11.02 -25.56
N LYS A 503 -9.08 -10.70 -26.57
CA LYS A 503 -8.95 -11.51 -27.79
C LYS A 503 -8.50 -12.93 -27.46
N TRP A 504 -7.52 -13.11 -26.58
CA TRP A 504 -7.04 -14.42 -26.16
C TRP A 504 -8.11 -15.21 -25.41
N LEU A 505 -8.86 -14.57 -24.50
CA LEU A 505 -9.95 -15.22 -23.78
C LEU A 505 -11.04 -15.77 -24.70
N LEU A 506 -11.28 -15.15 -25.86
CA LEU A 506 -12.21 -15.65 -26.88
C LEU A 506 -11.70 -16.89 -27.64
N THR A 507 -10.41 -17.22 -27.52
CA THR A 507 -9.79 -18.39 -28.17
C THR A 507 -9.75 -19.63 -27.29
N LEU A 508 -9.98 -19.46 -25.99
CA LEU A 508 -10.07 -20.53 -25.00
C LEU A 508 -11.48 -21.13 -24.99
#